data_AF-A0A7R9UHV7-F1
#
_entry.id   AF-A0A7R9UHV7-F1
#
_cell.length_a   1.000
_cell.length_b   1.000
_cell.length_c   1.000
_cell.angle_alpha   90.00
_cell.angle_beta   90.00
_cell.angle_gamma   90.00
#
_symmetry.space_group_name_H-M   'P 1'
#
loop_
_entity.id
_entity.type
_entity.pdbx_description
1 polymer ?
#
loop_
_entity_poly.entity_id
_entity_poly.type
_entity_poly.pdbx_seq_one_letter_code
_entity_poly.pdbx_strand_id
1 'polypeptide(L)'
;VYIGAEGLIDWADESGEGAAAQGEPRPENLAAAEHLLRELRPSKKRQVLDALLAIARRGRSNAESAINRLLEVLQADQDYAPALVAAALGYLTLRQAPKARNHLKRIAKLSYQPEYADDFELGWLLLAHVYIQSGKFDIAEELCKRALAA
;
A
#
# COMPACT_ATOMS: atom_id res chain seq x y z
N VAL A 1 14.48 -6.53 -5.13
CA VAL A 1 13.32 -7.33 -4.68
C VAL A 1 12.13 -6.38 -4.60
N TYR A 2 11.41 -6.22 -5.71
CA TYR A 2 10.19 -5.41 -5.77
C TYR A 2 9.07 -6.34 -5.30
N ILE A 3 8.61 -6.17 -4.06
CA ILE A 3 7.35 -6.77 -3.64
C ILE A 3 6.29 -5.89 -4.30
N GLY A 4 5.88 -6.25 -5.52
CA GLY A 4 4.85 -5.50 -6.24
C GLY A 4 3.63 -5.36 -5.34
N ALA A 5 3.41 -4.17 -4.80
CA ALA A 5 2.35 -3.91 -3.84
C ALA A 5 0.96 -4.12 -4.48
N GLU A 6 0.92 -4.09 -5.81
CA GLU A 6 -0.21 -4.47 -6.65
C GLU A 6 -0.74 -5.90 -6.39
N GLY A 7 0.10 -6.85 -5.97
CA GLY A 7 -0.33 -8.22 -5.61
C GLY A 7 -0.82 -8.39 -4.16
N LEU A 8 -0.67 -7.35 -3.32
CA LEU A 8 -1.11 -7.38 -1.92
C LEU A 8 -2.61 -7.16 -1.76
N ILE A 9 -3.21 -6.48 -2.73
CA ILE A 9 -4.65 -6.23 -2.76
C ILE A 9 -5.28 -7.27 -3.68
N ASP A 10 -6.20 -8.04 -3.11
CA ASP A 10 -7.13 -8.82 -3.90
C ASP A 10 -8.16 -7.87 -4.50
N TRP A 11 -7.99 -7.58 -5.80
CA TRP A 11 -8.84 -6.72 -6.62
C TRP A 11 -10.17 -7.40 -7.00
N ALA A 12 -10.38 -8.66 -6.60
CA ALA A 12 -11.64 -9.35 -6.84
C ALA A 12 -12.80 -8.69 -6.08
N ASP A 13 -13.88 -8.42 -6.81
CA ASP A 13 -15.15 -7.87 -6.31
C ASP A 13 -15.78 -8.75 -5.21
N GLU A 14 -16.63 -8.13 -4.38
CA GLU A 14 -17.49 -8.82 -3.39
C GLU A 14 -18.50 -9.80 -4.03
N SER A 15 -18.68 -9.75 -5.36
CA SER A 15 -19.41 -10.74 -6.16
C SER A 15 -18.44 -11.83 -6.61
N GLY A 16 -18.54 -12.99 -5.96
CA GLY A 16 -17.61 -14.11 -6.12
C GLY A 16 -17.42 -14.62 -7.54
N GLU A 17 -16.31 -15.37 -7.67
CA GLU A 17 -15.79 -16.11 -8.82
C GLU A 17 -14.82 -15.34 -9.74
N GLY A 18 -13.51 -15.56 -9.52
CA GLY A 18 -12.50 -15.27 -10.53
C GLY A 18 -11.05 -15.18 -10.03
N ALA A 19 -10.27 -16.26 -10.24
CA ALA A 19 -8.81 -16.29 -10.32
C ALA A 19 -7.96 -16.11 -9.03
N ALA A 20 -8.16 -16.98 -8.04
CA ALA A 20 -7.14 -17.24 -7.02
C ALA A 20 -5.99 -18.10 -7.63
N ALA A 21 -4.91 -17.47 -8.14
CA ALA A 21 -3.61 -18.16 -8.32
C ALA A 21 -2.42 -17.29 -8.75
N GLN A 22 -2.60 -16.09 -9.34
CA GLN A 22 -1.48 -15.42 -10.04
C GLN A 22 -0.80 -14.26 -9.29
N GLY A 23 -1.33 -13.82 -8.15
CA GLY A 23 -0.82 -12.64 -7.41
C GLY A 23 -0.18 -12.92 -6.05
N GLU A 24 -0.11 -14.18 -5.61
CA GLU A 24 0.40 -14.49 -4.26
C GLU A 24 1.94 -14.45 -4.21
N PRO A 25 2.53 -13.71 -3.28
CA PRO A 25 3.97 -13.71 -3.11
C PRO A 25 4.40 -15.10 -2.64
N ARG A 26 5.18 -15.79 -3.48
CA ARG A 26 5.69 -17.12 -3.18
C ARG A 26 6.39 -17.13 -1.80
N PRO A 27 6.24 -18.19 -0.99
CA PRO A 27 6.82 -18.23 0.35
C PRO A 27 8.35 -18.08 0.34
N GLU A 28 9.01 -18.59 -0.70
CA GLU A 28 10.45 -18.39 -0.96
C GLU A 28 10.84 -16.90 -1.11
N ASN A 29 10.00 -16.10 -1.76
CA ASN A 29 10.23 -14.66 -1.94
C ASN A 29 10.06 -13.91 -0.62
N LEU A 30 9.08 -14.31 0.19
CA LEU A 30 8.83 -13.72 1.51
C LEU A 30 9.98 -14.02 2.49
N ALA A 31 10.50 -15.26 2.46
CA ALA A 31 11.66 -15.65 3.27
C ALA A 31 12.92 -14.89 2.83
N ALA A 32 13.18 -14.79 1.52
CA ALA A 32 14.30 -14.03 0.99
C ALA A 32 14.22 -12.54 1.36
N ALA A 33 13.03 -11.94 1.25
CA ALA A 33 12.80 -10.55 1.66
C ALA A 33 13.05 -10.34 3.16
N GLU A 34 12.65 -11.29 4.01
CA GLU A 34 12.94 -11.23 5.45
C GLU A 34 14.45 -11.28 5.73
N HIS A 35 15.19 -12.15 5.04
CA HIS A 35 16.65 -12.24 5.18
C HIS A 35 17.32 -10.91 4.80
N LEU A 36 16.97 -10.34 3.65
CA LEU A 36 17.50 -9.05 3.20
C LEU A 36 17.14 -7.90 4.16
N LEU A 37 15.94 -7.93 4.74
CA LEU A 37 15.52 -6.93 5.72
C LEU A 37 16.36 -6.96 6.99
N ARG A 38 16.87 -8.13 7.40
CA ARG A 38 17.72 -8.24 8.59
C ARG A 38 19.08 -7.56 8.40
N GLU A 39 19.59 -7.53 7.18
CA GLU A 39 20.87 -6.92 6.82
C GLU A 39 20.83 -5.38 6.75
N LEU A 40 19.64 -4.80 6.58
CA LEU A 40 19.47 -3.34 6.51
C LEU A 40 19.69 -2.68 7.87
N ARG A 41 20.25 -1.47 7.91
CA ARG A 41 20.33 -0.70 9.18
C ARG A 41 18.93 -0.26 9.65
N PRO A 42 18.71 -0.09 10.97
CA PRO A 42 17.48 0.48 11.49
C PRO A 42 17.20 1.85 10.84
N SER A 43 16.05 1.98 10.18
CA SER A 43 15.65 3.19 9.47
C SER A 43 14.13 3.21 9.28
N LYS A 44 13.55 4.40 9.02
CA LYS A 44 12.12 4.55 8.68
C LYS A 44 11.75 3.66 7.47
N LYS A 45 12.61 3.63 6.45
CA LYS A 45 12.46 2.76 5.28
C LYS A 45 12.39 1.27 5.65
N ARG A 46 13.29 0.80 6.53
CA ARG A 46 13.26 -0.59 7.02
C ARG A 46 11.95 -0.90 7.74
N GLN A 47 11.43 0.01 8.56
CA GLN A 47 10.17 -0.19 9.28
C GLN A 47 8.98 -0.30 8.31
N VAL A 48 8.94 0.53 7.26
CA VAL A 48 7.89 0.45 6.22
C VAL A 48 7.96 -0.88 5.47
N LEU A 49 9.17 -1.31 5.08
CA LEU A 49 9.35 -2.58 4.38
C LEU A 49 8.97 -3.80 5.24
N ASP A 50 9.30 -3.77 6.53
CA ASP A 50 8.89 -4.82 7.48
C ASP A 50 7.36 -4.88 7.63
N ALA A 51 6.70 -3.72 7.70
CA ALA A 51 5.24 -3.64 7.73
C ALA A 51 4.60 -4.16 6.43
N LEU A 52 5.15 -3.83 5.27
CA LEU A 52 4.70 -4.35 3.97
C LEU A 52 4.85 -5.87 3.89
N LEU A 53 5.96 -6.43 4.40
CA LEU A 53 6.15 -7.88 4.47
C LEU A 53 5.11 -8.55 5.39
N ALA A 54 4.77 -7.91 6.50
CA ALA A 54 3.72 -8.41 7.41
C ALA A 54 2.33 -8.39 6.77
N ILE A 55 2.01 -7.36 5.98
CA ILE A 55 0.78 -7.29 5.18
C ILE A 55 0.79 -8.39 4.10
N ALA A 56 1.92 -8.63 3.44
CA ALA A 56 2.10 -9.64 2.41
C ALA A 56 1.85 -11.08 2.90
N ARG A 57 2.06 -11.35 4.19
CA ARG A 57 1.78 -12.64 4.83
C ARG A 57 0.28 -12.90 5.02
N ARG A 58 -0.61 -12.01 4.56
CA ARG A 58 -2.09 -12.12 4.56
C ARG A 58 -2.69 -12.64 5.88
N GLY A 59 -2.21 -12.08 7.00
CA GLY A 59 -2.77 -12.35 8.34
C GLY A 59 -3.46 -11.10 8.89
N ARG A 60 -4.71 -11.21 9.34
CA ARG A 60 -5.45 -10.06 9.91
C ARG A 60 -4.68 -9.39 11.06
N SER A 61 -4.22 -10.19 12.02
CA SER A 61 -3.41 -9.71 13.16
C SER A 61 -2.09 -9.07 12.70
N ASN A 62 -1.45 -9.65 11.67
CA ASN A 62 -0.21 -9.10 11.10
C ASN A 62 -0.46 -7.74 10.45
N ALA A 63 -1.55 -7.60 9.69
CA ALA A 63 -1.93 -6.34 9.06
C ALA A 63 -2.29 -5.25 10.10
N GLU A 64 -3.04 -5.60 11.15
CA GLU A 64 -3.35 -4.67 12.24
C GLU A 64 -2.09 -4.21 12.99
N SER A 65 -1.18 -5.14 13.30
CA SER A 65 0.12 -4.80 13.92
C SER A 65 0.99 -3.95 13.01
N ALA A 66 1.05 -4.27 11.71
CA ALA A 66 1.80 -3.51 10.71
C ALA A 66 1.28 -2.08 10.58
N ILE A 67 -0.03 -1.89 10.54
CA ILE A 67 -0.66 -0.57 10.52
C ILE A 67 -0.27 0.23 11.75
N ASN A 68 -0.32 -0.36 12.95
CA ASN A 68 0.05 0.36 14.17
C ASN A 68 1.50 0.86 14.13
N ARG A 69 2.45 0.04 13.66
CA ARG A 69 3.85 0.46 13.46
C ARG A 69 3.97 1.59 12.43
N LEU A 70 3.21 1.53 11.34
CA LEU A 70 3.19 2.58 10.32
C LEU A 70 2.61 3.88 10.87
N LEU A 71 1.60 3.81 11.74
CA LEU A 71 1.05 4.98 12.41
C LEU A 71 2.07 5.64 13.36
N GLU A 72 2.91 4.86 14.04
CA GLU A 72 4.03 5.40 14.85
C GLU A 72 5.03 6.16 13.96
N VAL A 73 5.37 5.63 12.78
CA VAL A 73 6.21 6.36 11.81
C VAL A 73 5.54 7.68 11.39
N LEU A 74 4.24 7.65 11.11
CA LEU A 74 3.46 8.82 10.71
C LEU A 74 3.24 9.83 11.85
N GLN A 75 3.38 9.42 13.12
CA GLN A 75 3.40 10.37 14.24
C GLN A 75 4.70 11.18 14.25
N ALA A 76 5.82 10.54 13.93
CA ALA A 76 7.12 11.19 13.85
C ALA A 76 7.31 12.02 12.56
N ASP A 77 6.75 11.53 11.44
CA ASP A 77 6.88 12.16 10.12
C ASP A 77 5.56 12.00 9.35
N GLN A 78 4.70 13.00 9.51
CA GLN A 78 3.30 12.87 9.10
C GLN A 78 3.09 12.84 7.58
N ASP A 79 4.05 13.38 6.82
CA ASP A 79 3.98 13.51 5.37
C ASP A 79 4.90 12.50 4.65
N TYR A 80 5.34 11.47 5.37
CA TYR A 80 6.16 10.40 4.81
C TYR A 80 5.33 9.50 3.88
N ALA A 81 5.42 9.77 2.57
CA ALA A 81 4.65 9.11 1.52
C ALA A 81 4.69 7.56 1.60
N PRO A 82 5.85 6.89 1.75
CA PRO A 82 5.90 5.42 1.81
C PRO A 82 5.08 4.83 2.95
N ALA A 83 5.06 5.48 4.13
CA ALA A 83 4.28 5.01 5.26
C ALA A 83 2.77 5.25 5.07
N LEU A 84 2.38 6.35 4.42
CA LEU A 84 0.98 6.62 4.10
C LEU A 84 0.42 5.57 3.14
N VAL A 85 1.19 5.20 2.12
CA VAL A 85 0.79 4.20 1.12
C VAL A 85 0.73 2.83 1.76
N ALA A 86 1.76 2.43 2.52
CA ALA A 86 1.77 1.15 3.23
C ALA A 86 0.61 1.01 4.22
N ALA A 87 0.24 2.09 4.93
CA ALA A 87 -0.88 2.07 5.86
C ALA A 87 -2.22 1.91 5.12
N ALA A 88 -2.38 2.63 3.99
CA ALA A 88 -3.54 2.49 3.13
C ALA A 88 -3.69 1.08 2.57
N LEU A 89 -2.59 0.46 2.10
CA LEU A 89 -2.57 -0.95 1.67
C LEU A 89 -3.05 -1.88 2.78
N GLY A 90 -2.51 -1.73 3.99
CA GLY A 90 -2.95 -2.52 5.15
C GLY A 90 -4.44 -2.37 5.43
N TYR A 91 -4.97 -1.14 5.40
CA TYR A 91 -6.40 -0.91 5.58
C TYR A 91 -7.25 -1.51 4.45
N LEU A 92 -6.77 -1.49 3.21
CA LEU A 92 -7.47 -2.13 2.08
C LEU A 92 -7.50 -3.66 2.22
N THR A 93 -6.41 -4.27 2.66
CA THR A 93 -6.36 -5.71 3.00
C THR A 93 -7.37 -6.05 4.12
N LEU A 94 -7.55 -5.15 5.09
CA LEU A 94 -8.54 -5.30 6.16
C LEU A 94 -9.98 -4.88 5.75
N ARG A 95 -10.20 -4.57 4.47
CA ARG A 95 -11.47 -4.06 3.91
C ARG A 95 -11.98 -2.79 4.61
N GLN A 96 -11.08 -1.97 5.16
CA GLN A 96 -11.36 -0.69 5.81
C GLN A 96 -11.16 0.49 4.83
N ALA A 97 -11.82 0.44 3.67
CA ALA A 97 -11.70 1.43 2.60
C ALA A 97 -11.86 2.91 3.05
N PRO A 98 -12.79 3.27 3.98
CA PRO A 98 -12.91 4.65 4.44
C PRO A 98 -11.65 5.18 5.13
N LYS A 99 -10.94 4.34 5.91
CA LYS A 99 -9.69 4.72 6.57
C LYS A 99 -8.55 4.81 5.57
N ALA A 100 -8.44 3.83 4.66
CA ALA A 100 -7.46 3.87 3.57
C ALA A 100 -7.58 5.17 2.78
N ARG A 101 -8.81 5.54 2.38
CA ARG A 101 -9.10 6.77 1.65
C ARG A 101 -8.58 8.02 2.36
N ASN A 102 -8.64 8.09 3.68
CA ASN A 102 -8.15 9.26 4.42
C ASN A 102 -6.64 9.44 4.25
N HIS A 103 -5.86 8.35 4.32
CA HIS A 103 -4.41 8.38 4.07
C HIS A 103 -4.10 8.69 2.60
N LEU A 104 -4.84 8.09 1.66
CA LEU A 104 -4.65 8.29 0.22
C LEU A 104 -4.99 9.72 -0.22
N LYS A 105 -6.03 10.34 0.36
CA LYS A 105 -6.34 11.76 0.13
C LYS A 105 -5.25 12.69 0.64
N ARG A 106 -4.48 12.29 1.66
CA ARG A 106 -3.32 13.06 2.13
C ARG A 106 -2.22 12.99 1.09
N ILE A 107 -1.88 11.80 0.60
CA ILE A 107 -0.89 11.61 -0.48
C ILE A 107 -1.23 12.44 -1.72
N ALA A 108 -2.49 12.43 -2.16
CA ALA A 108 -2.93 13.20 -3.32
C ALA A 108 -2.73 14.72 -3.20
N LYS A 109 -2.63 15.24 -1.96
CA LYS A 109 -2.41 16.66 -1.65
C LYS A 109 -0.96 17.01 -1.34
N LEU A 110 -0.10 16.03 -1.07
CA LEU A 110 1.30 16.26 -0.77
C LEU A 110 2.04 16.76 -2.01
N SER A 111 3.06 17.58 -1.76
CA SER A 111 4.02 17.97 -2.79
C SER A 111 4.74 16.72 -3.28
N TYR A 112 4.75 16.52 -4.60
CA TYR A 112 5.42 15.38 -5.22
C TYR A 112 6.92 15.40 -4.89
N GLN A 113 7.44 14.25 -4.48
CA GLN A 113 8.85 14.04 -4.15
C GLN A 113 9.39 12.95 -5.06
N PRO A 114 10.30 13.25 -6.00
CA PRO A 114 10.85 12.27 -6.95
C PRO A 114 11.48 11.06 -6.26
N GLU A 115 11.98 11.22 -5.04
CA GLU A 115 12.56 10.13 -4.25
C GLU A 115 11.54 9.03 -3.87
N TYR A 116 10.25 9.37 -3.87
CA TYR A 116 9.13 8.48 -3.55
C TYR A 116 8.12 8.41 -4.69
N ALA A 117 8.56 8.59 -5.94
CA ALA A 117 7.71 8.58 -7.13
C ALA A 117 6.76 7.38 -7.18
N ASP A 118 7.32 6.17 -7.04
CA ASP A 118 6.59 4.90 -7.02
C ASP A 118 5.47 4.89 -5.94
N ASP A 119 5.75 5.44 -4.75
CA ASP A 119 4.78 5.52 -3.66
C ASP A 119 3.65 6.50 -4.00
N PHE A 120 3.97 7.64 -4.62
CA PHE A 120 2.96 8.60 -5.07
C PHE A 120 2.04 8.02 -6.15
N GLU A 121 2.63 7.41 -7.17
CA GLU A 121 1.90 6.76 -8.27
C GLU A 121 0.98 5.67 -7.73
N LEU A 122 1.53 4.77 -6.91
CA LEU A 122 0.75 3.72 -6.26
C LEU A 122 -0.37 4.32 -5.39
N GLY A 123 -0.07 5.36 -4.60
CA GLY A 123 -1.07 6.06 -3.79
C GLY A 123 -2.22 6.64 -4.61
N TRP A 124 -1.96 7.21 -5.78
CA TRP A 124 -3.01 7.72 -6.66
C TRP A 124 -3.82 6.59 -7.30
N LEU A 125 -3.18 5.50 -7.72
CA LEU A 125 -3.86 4.33 -8.28
C LEU A 125 -4.76 3.65 -7.23
N LEU A 126 -4.30 3.53 -5.98
CA LEU A 126 -5.11 3.02 -4.87
C LEU A 126 -6.30 3.94 -4.57
N LEU A 127 -6.11 5.26 -4.66
CA LEU A 127 -7.20 6.20 -4.45
C LEU A 127 -8.23 6.13 -5.58
N ALA A 128 -7.76 5.99 -6.82
CA ALA A 128 -8.61 5.80 -7.99
C ALA A 128 -9.47 4.54 -7.83
N HIS A 129 -8.88 3.43 -7.38
CA HIS A 129 -9.61 2.20 -7.09
C HIS A 129 -10.75 2.39 -6.09
N VAL A 130 -10.46 3.04 -4.95
CA VAL A 130 -11.49 3.34 -3.94
C VAL A 130 -12.60 4.22 -4.51
N TYR A 131 -12.29 5.12 -5.44
CA TYR A 131 -13.28 5.93 -6.13
C TYR A 131 -14.10 5.16 -7.17
N ILE A 132 -13.49 4.23 -7.91
CA ILE A 132 -14.18 3.31 -8.81
C ILE A 132 -15.23 2.50 -8.04
N GLN A 133 -14.86 1.91 -6.90
CA GLN A 133 -15.79 1.20 -6.02
C GLN A 133 -16.93 2.08 -5.49
N SER A 134 -16.69 3.40 -5.40
CA SER A 134 -17.70 4.38 -4.98
C SER A 134 -18.53 4.95 -6.14
N GLY A 135 -18.34 4.48 -7.37
CA GLY A 135 -19.00 4.98 -8.58
C GLY A 135 -18.53 6.36 -9.06
N LYS A 136 -17.38 6.85 -8.57
CA LYS A 136 -16.82 8.18 -8.90
C LYS A 136 -15.76 8.08 -9.99
N PHE A 137 -16.18 7.67 -11.18
CA PHE A 137 -15.29 7.37 -12.30
C PHE A 137 -14.50 8.59 -12.79
N ASP A 138 -15.10 9.78 -12.84
CA ASP A 138 -14.43 11.00 -13.29
C ASP A 138 -13.18 11.34 -12.46
N ILE A 139 -13.31 11.20 -11.13
CA ILE A 139 -12.21 11.48 -10.19
C ILE A 139 -11.14 10.38 -10.30
N ALA A 140 -11.55 9.13 -10.49
CA ALA A 140 -10.63 8.02 -10.67
C ALA A 140 -9.80 8.16 -11.95
N GLU A 141 -10.45 8.56 -13.05
CA GLU A 141 -9.77 8.80 -14.33
C GLU A 141 -8.69 9.88 -14.21
N GLU A 142 -8.98 10.99 -13.54
CA GLU A 142 -8.02 12.07 -13.32
C GLU A 142 -6.81 11.61 -12.50
N LEU A 143 -7.04 10.79 -11.46
CA LEU A 143 -5.96 10.21 -10.67
C LEU A 143 -5.10 9.25 -11.47
N CYS A 144 -5.70 8.44 -12.37
CA CYS A 144 -4.96 7.56 -13.27
C CYS A 144 -4.12 8.37 -14.28
N LYS A 145 -4.69 9.43 -14.88
CA LYS A 145 -3.94 10.33 -15.77
C LYS A 145 -2.76 10.99 -15.06
N ARG A 146 -2.96 11.40 -13.81
CA ARG A 146 -1.89 11.97 -12.98
C ARG A 146 -0.77 10.96 -12.72
N ALA A 147 -1.11 9.70 -12.45
CA ALA A 147 -0.10 8.65 -12.27
C ALA A 147 0.70 8.37 -13.55
N LEU A 148 0.08 8.49 -14.72
CA LEU A 148 0.78 8.33 -16.02
C LEU A 148 1.65 9.53 -16.41
N ALA A 149 1.44 10.69 -15.80
CA ALA A 149 2.09 11.94 -16.15
C ALA A 149 3.17 12.39 -15.14
N ALA A 150 3.34 11.65 -14.04
CA ALA A 150 4.40 11.88 -13.07
C ALA A 150 5.75 11.34 -13.56
#